data_AF-A0A966UWX0-F1
#
_entry.id   AF-A0A966UWX0-F1
#
_cell.length_a   1.000
_cell.length_b   1.000
_cell.length_c   1.000
_cell.angle_alpha   90.00
_cell.angle_beta   90.00
_cell.angle_gamma   90.00
#
_symmetry.space_group_name_H-M   'P 1'
#
loop_
_entity.id
_entity.type
_entity.pdbx_description
1 polymer ?
#
loop_
_entity_poly.entity_id
_entity_poly.type
_entity_poly.pdbx_seq_one_letter_code
_entity_poly.pdbx_strand_id
1 'polypeptide(L)' 'METPLSAASEIALASIRDRAPTAFELAKRFASANFTLALVGGSVRDALLGRLGNDLDFTTNARPDEIKKILKTFADDV' A
#
# COMPACT_ATOMS: atom_id res chain seq x y z
N MET A 1 -17.97 17.88 5.43
CA MET A 1 -16.91 18.75 4.86
C MET A 1 -15.77 17.84 4.49
N GLU A 2 -15.44 17.73 3.22
CA GLU A 2 -14.19 17.11 2.82
C GLU A 2 -13.04 17.93 3.40
N THR A 3 -12.14 17.25 4.09
CA THR A 3 -10.91 17.86 4.56
C THR A 3 -9.86 17.74 3.46
N PRO A 4 -8.83 18.60 3.45
CA PRO A 4 -7.69 18.41 2.55
C PRO A 4 -7.09 17.00 2.65
N LEU A 5 -7.12 16.38 3.84
CA LEU A 5 -6.63 15.03 4.07
C LEU A 5 -7.52 13.95 3.44
N SER A 6 -8.85 14.08 3.52
CA SER A 6 -9.76 13.11 2.90
C SER A 6 -9.68 13.18 1.37
N ALA A 7 -9.60 14.38 0.80
CA ALA A 7 -9.43 14.56 -0.64
C ALA A 7 -8.10 13.97 -1.14
N ALA A 8 -6.99 14.23 -0.43
CA ALA A 8 -5.69 13.63 -0.76
C ALA A 8 -5.73 12.10 -0.70
N SER A 9 -6.38 11.55 0.34
CA SER A 9 -6.52 10.11 0.50
C SER A 9 -7.33 9.49 -0.65
N GLU A 10 -8.42 10.12 -1.07
CA GLU A 10 -9.23 9.64 -2.19
C GLU A 10 -8.47 9.63 -3.51
N ILE A 11 -7.71 10.69 -3.82
CA ILE A 11 -6.89 10.77 -5.03
C ILE A 11 -5.85 9.64 -5.05
N ALA A 12 -5.11 9.47 -3.95
CA ALA A 12 -4.10 8.43 -3.85
C ALA A 12 -4.72 7.03 -3.98
N LEU A 13 -5.83 6.76 -3.28
CA LEU A 13 -6.52 5.47 -3.33
C LEU A 13 -7.07 5.16 -4.72
N ALA A 14 -7.59 6.15 -5.43
CA ALA A 14 -8.05 5.98 -6.81
C ALA A 14 -6.88 5.59 -7.73
N SER A 15 -5.74 6.27 -7.61
CA SER A 15 -4.54 5.96 -8.42
C SER A 15 -4.00 4.56 -8.15
N ILE A 16 -3.93 4.14 -6.88
CA ILE A 16 -3.48 2.80 -6.48
C ILE A 16 -4.46 1.73 -6.97
N ARG A 17 -5.77 1.98 -6.91
CA ARG A 17 -6.79 1.01 -7.36
C ARG A 17 -6.70 0.71 -8.85
N ASP A 18 -6.39 1.72 -9.66
CA ASP A 18 -6.23 1.58 -11.11
C ASP A 18 -4.91 0.86 -11.47
N ARG A 19 -3.80 1.25 -10.84
CA ARG A 19 -2.46 0.83 -11.27
C ARG A 19 -1.86 -0.34 -10.50
N ALA A 20 -2.29 -0.57 -9.26
CA ALA A 20 -1.72 -1.58 -8.38
C ALA A 20 -2.81 -2.23 -7.50
N PRO A 21 -3.79 -2.93 -8.09
CA PRO A 21 -4.88 -3.56 -7.35
C PRO A 21 -4.39 -4.58 -6.32
N THR A 22 -3.25 -5.24 -6.56
CA THR A 22 -2.60 -6.19 -5.64
C THR A 22 -2.15 -5.54 -4.32
N ALA A 23 -1.95 -4.22 -4.28
CA ALA A 23 -1.61 -3.49 -3.06
C ALA A 23 -2.71 -3.62 -1.98
N PHE A 24 -3.98 -3.76 -2.37
CA PHE A 24 -5.08 -3.94 -1.42
C PHE A 24 -5.08 -5.34 -0.80
N GLU A 25 -4.75 -6.37 -1.58
CA GLU A 25 -4.61 -7.74 -1.06
C GLU A 25 -3.40 -7.82 -0.11
N LEU A 26 -2.30 -7.16 -0.46
CA LEU A 26 -1.14 -7.02 0.43
C LEU A 26 -1.55 -6.36 1.76
N ALA A 27 -2.23 -5.21 1.70
CA ALA A 27 -2.72 -4.51 2.90
C ALA A 27 -3.65 -5.40 3.76
N LYS A 28 -4.55 -6.16 3.13
CA LYS A 28 -5.46 -7.08 3.82
C LYS A 28 -4.72 -8.19 4.56
N ARG A 29 -3.63 -8.72 3.99
CA ARG A 29 -2.80 -9.77 4.61
C ARG A 29 -2.10 -9.26 5.87
N PHE A 30 -1.50 -8.07 5.81
CA PHE A 30 -0.90 -7.44 6.99
C PHE A 30 -1.95 -7.13 8.06
N ALA A 31 -3.11 -6.58 7.68
CA ALA A 31 -4.19 -6.31 8.61
C ALA A 31 -4.71 -7.58 9.30
N SER A 32 -4.84 -8.68 8.55
CA SER A 32 -5.27 -9.99 9.07
C SER A 32 -4.25 -10.60 10.05
N ALA A 33 -2.99 -10.18 9.98
CA ALA A 33 -1.92 -10.55 10.90
C ALA A 33 -1.73 -9.52 12.04
N ASN A 34 -2.64 -8.55 12.20
CA ASN A 34 -2.60 -7.46 13.18
C ASN A 34 -1.42 -6.48 13.00
N PHE A 35 -0.95 -6.29 11.77
CA PHE A 35 0.06 -5.29 11.43
C PHE A 35 -0.52 -4.19 10.55
N THR A 36 -0.01 -2.98 10.72
CA THR A 36 -0.28 -1.85 9.82
C THR A 36 0.62 -1.96 8.60
N LEU A 37 0.08 -1.64 7.44
CA LEU A 37 0.85 -1.44 6.21
C LEU A 37 0.53 -0.04 5.68
N ALA A 38 1.56 0.77 5.46
CA ALA A 38 1.41 2.13 4.96
C ALA A 38 2.24 2.33 3.69
N LEU A 39 1.65 2.96 2.68
CA LEU A 39 2.40 3.45 1.52
C LEU A 39 3.23 4.66 1.94
N VAL A 40 4.47 4.74 1.48
CA VAL A 40 5.40 5.81 1.87
C VAL A 40 6.18 6.36 0.67
N GLY A 41 6.94 7.42 0.93
CA GLY A 41 7.97 7.90 0.01
C GLY A 41 7.44 8.44 -1.32
N GLY A 42 8.18 8.12 -2.39
CA GLY A 42 7.86 8.59 -3.75
C GLY A 42 6.50 8.11 -4.24
N SER A 43 6.09 6.90 -3.86
CA SER A 43 4.81 6.30 -4.26
C SER A 43 3.62 7.10 -3.76
N VAL A 44 3.67 7.68 -2.55
CA VAL A 44 2.59 8.56 -2.04
C VAL A 44 2.51 9.84 -2.87
N ARG A 45 3.66 10.50 -3.10
CA ARG A 45 3.72 11.72 -3.92
C ARG A 45 3.19 11.45 -5.33
N ASP A 46 3.61 10.37 -5.96
CA ASP A 46 3.29 10.10 -7.35
C ASP A 46 1.84 9.61 -7.53
N ALA A 47 1.25 8.92 -6.53
CA ALA A 47 -0.18 8.64 -6.49
C ALA A 47 -1.01 9.93 -6.39
N LEU A 48 -0.60 10.88 -5.53
CA LEU A 48 -1.27 12.18 -5.39
C LEU A 48 -1.17 13.05 -6.65
N LEU A 49 -0.09 12.89 -7.42
CA LEU A 49 0.14 13.61 -8.69
C LEU A 49 -0.46 12.88 -9.91
N GLY A 50 -1.14 11.74 -9.72
CA GLY A 50 -1.76 10.98 -10.81
C GLY A 50 -0.75 10.34 -11.78
N ARG A 51 0.50 10.12 -11.33
CA ARG A 51 1.61 9.59 -12.14
C ARG A 51 2.28 8.39 -11.48
N LEU A 52 1.49 7.56 -10.81
CA LEU A 52 1.98 6.40 -10.06
C LEU A 52 2.81 5.49 -10.97
N GLY A 53 4.07 5.27 -10.57
CA GLY A 53 5.00 4.38 -11.26
C GLY A 53 4.75 2.91 -10.95
N ASN A 54 5.66 2.05 -11.40
CA ASN A 54 5.56 0.61 -11.21
C ASN A 54 6.05 0.15 -9.82
N ASP A 55 6.89 0.95 -9.16
CA ASP A 55 7.48 0.60 -7.86
C ASP A 55 6.69 1.26 -6.73
N LEU A 56 6.19 0.43 -5.81
CA LEU A 56 5.46 0.85 -4.62
C LEU A 56 6.24 0.53 -3.35
N ASP A 57 6.52 1.58 -2.56
CA ASP A 57 7.20 1.45 -1.29
C ASP A 57 6.20 1.40 -0.13
N PHE A 58 6.29 0.33 0.66
CA PHE A 58 5.49 0.14 1.88
C PHE A 58 6.36 0.06 3.12
N THR A 59 5.80 0.51 4.24
CA THR A 59 6.36 0.30 5.58
C THR A 59 5.33 -0.38 6.48
N THR A 60 5.83 -1.08 7.50
CA THR A 60 5.00 -1.82 8.46
C THR A 60 5.65 -1.82 9.84
N ASN A 61 4.83 -2.00 10.88
CA ASN A 61 5.30 -2.25 12.23
C ASN A 61 5.66 -3.74 12.49
N ALA A 62 5.51 -4.62 11.49
CA ALA A 62 5.96 -6.01 11.56
C ALA A 62 7.49 -6.11 11.52
N ARG A 63 8.07 -7.05 12.28
CA ARG A 63 9.50 -7.38 12.21
C ARG A 63 9.81 -8.20 10.95
N PRO A 64 11.08 -8.25 10.50
CA PRO A 64 11.47 -8.97 9.28
C PRO A 64 10.98 -10.43 9.19
N ASP A 65 11.02 -11.18 10.28
CA ASP A 65 10.56 -12.58 10.28
C ASP A 65 9.04 -12.71 10.20
N GLU A 66 8.30 -11.73 10.71
CA GLU A 66 6.84 -11.67 10.60
C GLU A 66 6.43 -11.31 9.17
N ILE A 67 7.13 -10.36 8.55
CA ILE A 67 6.97 -10.01 7.14
C ILE A 67 7.14 -11.25 6.26
N LYS A 68 8.24 -12.00 6.44
CA LYS A 68 8.50 -13.23 5.67
C LYS A 68 7.39 -14.27 5.84
N LYS A 69 6.81 -14.41 7.04
CA LYS A 69 5.70 -15.34 7.30
C LYS A 69 4.43 -14.92 6.57
N ILE A 70 4.11 -13.62 6.59
CA ILE A 70 2.91 -13.07 5.93
C ILE A 70 3.02 -13.18 4.40
N LEU A 71 4.22 -12.97 3.86
CA LEU A 71 4.47 -12.94 2.42
C LEU A 71 4.81 -14.29 1.79
N LYS A 72 4.96 -15.35 2.60
CA LYS A 72 5.53 -16.64 2.16
C LYS A 72 4.88 -17.23 0.89
N THR A 73 3.58 -17.05 0.70
CA THR A 73 2.87 -17.52 -0.50
C THR A 73 2.45 -16.40 -1.44
N PHE A 74 2.63 -15.15 -1.02
CA PHE A 74 2.22 -13.99 -1.82
C PHE A 74 3.32 -13.57 -2.81
N ALA A 75 4.58 -13.64 -2.40
CA ALA A 75 5.71 -13.20 -3.22
C ALA A 75 5.97 -14.10 -4.44
N ASP A 76 5.54 -15.37 -4.39
CA ASP A 76 5.71 -16.32 -5.48
C ASP A 76 4.57 -16.21 -6.53
N ASP A 77 3.46 -15.55 -6.19
CA ASP A 77 2.23 -15.46 -6.96
C ASP A 77 2.05 -14.11 -7.70
N VAL A 78 2.98 -13.16 -7.52
CA VAL A 78 2.90 -11.77 -8.01
C VAL A 78 4.06 -11.43 -8.94
#